data_AF-A0AAE9WLP3-F1
#
_entry.id   AF-A0AAE9WLP3-F1
#
_cell.length_a   1.000
_cell.length_b   1.000
_cell.length_c   1.000
_cell.angle_alpha   90.00
_cell.angle_beta   90.00
_cell.angle_gamma   90.00
#
_symmetry.space_group_name_H-M   'P 1'
#
loop_
_entity.id
_entity.type
_entity.pdbx_description
1 polymer ?
#
loop_
_entity_poly.entity_id
_entity_poly.type
_entity_poly.pdbx_seq_one_letter_code
_entity_poly.pdbx_strand_id
1 'polypeptide(L)'
;MDFSNIDIKDISKFYDAFKSLCKMHTESNEGNIESTEYLEHANNIVDKFTKLNENSNVTRNTLYIQVWSTLSTDYNNFKNEHNDICMGFPSIPSMKITQHHIQSSEHGSVQNSGVTSSSLSIVKKLILALSIFSAITIILGIFYKCSLFVLRKRAQKQHLKEKLKNIKKRMNH
;
A
#
# COMPACT_ATOMS: atom_id res chain seq x y z
N MET A 1 -20.43 -12.23 -7.37
CA MET A 1 -19.75 -11.23 -6.53
C MET A 1 -19.72 -9.96 -7.34
N ASP A 2 -20.67 -9.05 -7.13
CA ASP A 2 -20.61 -7.74 -7.77
C ASP A 2 -19.44 -6.97 -7.15
N PHE A 3 -18.40 -6.75 -7.95
CA PHE A 3 -17.34 -5.81 -7.62
C PHE A 3 -17.90 -4.40 -7.82
N SER A 4 -18.79 -3.99 -6.92
CA SER A 4 -19.30 -2.62 -6.90
C SER A 4 -18.10 -1.70 -6.74
N ASN A 5 -17.79 -0.96 -7.81
CA ASN A 5 -16.58 -0.16 -7.93
C ASN A 5 -16.56 0.93 -6.85
N ILE A 6 -15.43 1.06 -6.15
CA ILE A 6 -15.14 2.25 -5.34
C ILE A 6 -15.03 3.44 -6.32
N ASP A 7 -15.60 4.59 -5.96
CA ASP A 7 -15.45 5.80 -6.78
C ASP A 7 -13.96 6.10 -6.97
N ILE A 8 -13.55 6.43 -8.19
CA ILE A 8 -12.16 6.73 -8.52
C ILE A 8 -11.57 7.84 -7.63
N LYS A 9 -12.40 8.80 -7.20
CA LYS A 9 -12.05 9.86 -6.25
C LYS A 9 -11.74 9.30 -4.87
N ASP A 10 -12.50 8.33 -4.40
CA ASP A 10 -12.26 7.67 -3.12
C ASP A 10 -11.04 6.73 -3.20
N ILE A 11 -10.83 6.06 -4.34
CA ILE A 11 -9.60 5.29 -4.61
C ILE A 11 -8.38 6.20 -4.52
N SER A 12 -8.42 7.37 -5.15
CA SER A 12 -7.31 8.34 -5.10
C SER A 12 -7.01 8.77 -3.67
N LYS A 13 -8.05 9.06 -2.87
CA LYS A 13 -7.88 9.42 -1.46
C LYS A 13 -7.31 8.27 -0.62
N PHE A 14 -7.76 7.03 -0.84
CA PHE A 14 -7.18 5.86 -0.18
C PHE A 14 -5.71 5.65 -0.55
N TYR A 15 -5.37 5.82 -1.83
CA TYR A 15 -3.99 5.74 -2.28
C TYR A 15 -3.11 6.81 -1.62
N ASP A 16 -3.63 8.03 -1.49
CA ASP A 16 -2.93 9.11 -0.78
C ASP A 16 -2.72 8.80 0.71
N ALA A 17 -3.70 8.18 1.37
CA ALA A 17 -3.58 7.73 2.76
C ALA A 17 -2.57 6.58 2.90
N PHE A 18 -2.66 5.59 2.02
CA PHE A 18 -1.73 4.46 1.95
C PHE A 18 -0.29 4.93 1.74
N LYS A 19 -0.07 5.87 0.81
CA LYS A 19 1.26 6.43 0.54
C LYS A 19 1.85 7.13 1.77
N SER A 20 1.03 7.89 2.51
CA SER A 20 1.47 8.51 3.76
C SER A 20 1.84 7.46 4.82
N LEU A 21 1.07 6.39 4.92
CA LEU A 21 1.35 5.28 5.85
C LEU A 21 2.64 4.54 5.48
N CYS A 22 2.86 4.24 4.20
CA CYS A 22 4.13 3.67 3.73
C CYS A 22 5.32 4.57 4.02
N LYS A 23 5.17 5.88 3.80
CA LYS A 23 6.23 6.86 4.08
C LYS A 23 6.64 6.80 5.55
N MET A 24 5.66 6.79 6.46
CA MET A 24 5.90 6.68 7.90
C MET A 24 6.63 5.38 8.28
N HIS A 25 6.26 4.23 7.69
CA HIS A 25 6.97 2.96 7.89
C HIS A 25 8.39 2.96 7.33
N THR A 26 8.64 3.58 6.17
CA THR A 26 9.99 3.63 5.57
C THR A 26 10.92 4.53 6.38
N GLU A 27 10.43 5.70 6.77
CA GLU A 27 11.13 6.66 7.59
C GLU A 27 11.44 6.07 8.98
N SER A 28 10.55 5.22 9.50
CA SER A 28 10.79 4.47 10.73
C SER A 28 11.96 3.49 10.70
N ASN A 29 12.27 2.94 9.53
CA ASN A 29 13.36 1.98 9.37
C ASN A 29 14.73 2.64 9.13
N GLU A 30 14.76 3.94 8.81
CA GLU A 30 16.01 4.65 8.47
C GLU A 30 16.75 5.19 9.71
N GLY A 31 16.10 5.24 10.87
CA GLY A 31 16.71 5.56 12.17
C GLY A 31 16.98 7.06 12.40
N ASN A 32 16.67 7.52 13.62
CA ASN A 32 16.79 8.90 14.15
C ASN A 32 15.74 9.92 13.67
N ILE A 33 14.48 9.52 13.58
CA ILE A 33 13.37 10.47 13.43
C ILE A 33 12.89 10.92 14.81
N GLU A 34 12.79 12.22 15.02
CA GLU A 34 12.27 12.77 16.25
C GLU A 34 10.78 12.44 16.40
N SER A 35 10.36 12.18 17.64
CA SER A 35 8.97 11.91 18.02
C SER A 35 7.97 12.94 17.44
N THR A 36 8.39 14.19 17.29
CA THR A 36 7.65 15.30 16.68
C THR A 36 7.30 15.06 15.21
N GLU A 37 8.23 14.53 14.42
CA GLU A 37 8.03 14.26 12.99
C GLU A 37 7.05 13.09 12.78
N TYR A 38 7.15 12.03 13.59
CA TYR A 38 6.16 10.94 13.58
C TYR A 38 4.76 11.42 13.90
N LEU A 39 4.63 12.31 14.89
CA LEU A 39 3.35 12.85 15.28
C LEU A 39 2.74 13.70 14.15
N GLU A 40 3.56 14.47 13.43
CA GLU A 40 3.12 15.22 12.25
C GLU A 40 2.62 14.27 11.13
N HIS A 41 3.37 13.20 10.85
CA HIS A 41 2.95 12.18 9.88
C HIS A 41 1.65 11.49 10.27
N ALA A 42 1.50 11.14 11.53
CA ALA A 42 0.30 10.51 12.05
C ALA A 42 -0.92 11.44 11.99
N ASN A 43 -0.77 12.72 12.34
CA ASN A 43 -1.81 13.74 12.15
C ASN A 43 -2.21 13.86 10.68
N ASN A 44 -1.24 13.87 9.76
CA ASN A 44 -1.51 13.91 8.32
C ASN A 44 -2.33 12.69 7.85
N ILE A 45 -2.03 11.50 8.36
CA ILE A 45 -2.78 10.27 8.06
C ILE A 45 -4.22 10.41 8.59
N VAL A 46 -4.40 10.80 9.85
CA VAL A 46 -5.73 10.98 10.45
C VAL A 46 -6.56 12.00 9.68
N ASP A 47 -5.96 13.09 9.22
CA ASP A 47 -6.59 14.10 8.36
C ASP A 47 -7.05 13.56 6.99
N LYS A 48 -6.35 12.56 6.45
CA LYS A 48 -6.79 11.91 5.21
C LYS A 48 -7.99 11.00 5.48
N PHE A 49 -7.99 10.30 6.61
CA PHE A 49 -9.12 9.47 7.04
C PHE A 49 -10.37 10.31 7.37
N THR A 50 -10.22 11.49 7.98
CA THR A 50 -11.36 12.41 8.20
C THR A 50 -11.95 12.89 6.87
N LYS A 51 -11.12 13.28 5.89
CA LYS A 51 -11.57 13.67 4.52
C LYS A 51 -12.20 12.53 3.72
N LEU A 52 -11.81 11.30 3.99
CA LEU A 52 -12.49 10.10 3.47
C LEU A 52 -13.88 9.93 4.12
N ASN A 53 -14.05 10.33 5.37
CA ASN A 53 -15.30 10.22 6.12
C ASN A 53 -16.29 11.37 5.84
N GLU A 54 -15.83 12.55 5.47
CA GLU A 54 -16.66 13.75 5.22
C GLU A 54 -17.59 13.65 4.00
N ASN A 55 -17.34 12.72 3.07
CA ASN A 55 -18.12 12.55 1.85
C ASN A 55 -19.35 11.62 1.98
N SER A 56 -19.84 11.35 3.20
CA SER A 56 -20.69 10.19 3.52
C SER A 56 -22.19 10.28 3.15
N ASN A 57 -22.54 10.81 1.97
CA ASN A 57 -23.89 10.60 1.41
C ASN A 57 -24.00 9.29 0.60
N VAL A 58 -22.91 8.53 0.49
CA VAL A 58 -22.82 7.33 -0.35
C VAL A 58 -22.89 6.07 0.50
N THR A 59 -23.75 5.14 0.09
CA THR A 59 -23.74 3.75 0.55
C THR A 59 -22.35 3.17 0.32
N ARG A 60 -21.54 3.08 1.38
CA ARG A 60 -20.19 2.50 1.30
C ARG A 60 -20.30 1.01 0.99
N ASN A 61 -19.72 0.62 -0.14
CA ASN A 61 -19.70 -0.77 -0.57
C ASN A 61 -18.73 -1.60 0.30
N THR A 62 -18.85 -2.92 0.20
CA THR A 62 -18.02 -3.88 0.96
C THR A 62 -16.52 -3.67 0.73
N LEU A 63 -16.11 -3.33 -0.50
CA LEU A 63 -14.70 -3.09 -0.83
C LEU A 63 -14.15 -1.86 -0.12
N TYR A 64 -14.90 -0.76 -0.07
CA TYR A 64 -14.52 0.45 0.67
C TYR A 64 -14.29 0.12 2.14
N ILE A 65 -15.24 -0.60 2.76
CA ILE A 65 -15.15 -1.03 4.17
C ILE A 65 -13.88 -1.86 4.39
N GLN A 66 -13.62 -2.79 3.47
CA GLN A 66 -12.46 -3.67 3.55
C GLN A 66 -11.13 -2.91 3.41
N VAL A 67 -11.03 -1.99 2.44
CA VAL A 67 -9.85 -1.14 2.26
C VAL A 67 -9.62 -0.26 3.48
N TRP A 68 -10.66 0.44 3.95
CA TRP A 68 -10.59 1.26 5.16
C TRP A 68 -10.11 0.45 6.37
N SER A 69 -10.74 -0.70 6.63
CA SER A 69 -10.38 -1.55 7.78
C SER A 69 -8.92 -1.99 7.72
N THR A 70 -8.43 -2.34 6.52
CA THR A 70 -7.05 -2.80 6.32
C THR A 70 -6.05 -1.70 6.64
N LEU A 71 -6.21 -0.49 6.06
CA LEU A 71 -5.31 0.63 6.36
C LEU A 71 -5.43 1.10 7.81
N SER A 72 -6.64 1.08 8.39
CA SER A 72 -6.83 1.48 9.79
C SER A 72 -6.17 0.50 10.76
N THR A 73 -6.23 -0.80 10.48
CA THR A 73 -5.53 -1.82 11.27
C THR A 73 -4.02 -1.65 11.17
N ASP A 74 -3.50 -1.42 9.96
CA ASP A 74 -2.05 -1.21 9.76
C ASP A 74 -1.53 0.01 10.53
N TYR A 75 -2.24 1.14 10.46
CA TYR A 75 -1.91 2.33 11.26
C TYR A 75 -1.95 2.06 12.77
N ASN A 76 -2.97 1.33 13.25
CA ASN A 76 -3.07 1.00 14.67
C ASN A 76 -1.92 0.08 15.12
N ASN A 77 -1.49 -0.84 14.27
CA ASN A 77 -0.31 -1.68 14.54
C ASN A 77 0.94 -0.81 14.65
N PHE A 78 1.18 0.08 13.68
CA PHE A 78 2.29 1.03 13.74
C PHE A 78 2.28 1.86 15.02
N LYS A 79 1.12 2.44 15.35
CA LYS A 79 0.91 3.23 16.58
C LYS A 79 1.27 2.42 17.83
N ASN A 80 0.88 1.15 17.89
CA ASN A 80 1.17 0.28 19.03
C ASN A 80 2.66 -0.06 19.13
N GLU A 81 3.32 -0.35 18.00
CA GLU A 81 4.76 -0.64 17.95
C GLU A 81 5.62 0.56 18.39
N HIS A 82 5.14 1.78 18.14
CA HIS A 82 5.89 3.02 18.41
C HIS A 82 5.38 3.80 19.62
N ASN A 83 4.43 3.24 20.39
CA ASN A 83 3.82 3.91 21.53
C ASN A 83 4.83 4.24 22.64
N ASP A 84 5.88 3.42 22.77
CA ASP A 84 6.95 3.64 23.75
C ASP A 84 7.93 4.76 23.32
N ILE A 85 7.97 5.07 22.03
CA ILE A 85 8.89 6.05 21.42
C ILE A 85 8.22 7.43 21.30
N CYS A 86 6.95 7.44 20.91
CA CYS A 86 6.17 8.65 20.69
C CYS A 86 4.79 8.51 21.33
N MET A 87 4.59 9.20 22.46
CA MET A 87 3.27 9.30 23.07
C MET A 87 2.40 10.31 22.33
N GLY A 88 1.10 10.04 22.25
CA GLY A 88 0.12 11.00 21.75
C GLY A 88 -0.28 10.81 20.28
N PHE A 89 0.05 9.68 19.66
CA PHE A 89 -0.44 9.38 18.32
C PHE A 89 -1.98 9.52 18.23
N PRO A 90 -2.49 10.34 17.30
CA PRO A 90 -3.92 10.52 17.14
C PRO A 90 -4.58 9.21 16.71
N SER A 91 -5.85 9.03 17.07
CA SER A 91 -6.62 7.87 16.64
C SER A 91 -7.35 8.19 15.34
N ILE A 92 -7.41 7.20 14.44
CA ILE A 92 -8.23 7.31 13.23
C ILE A 92 -9.70 7.48 13.62
N PRO A 93 -10.45 8.38 12.96
CA PRO A 93 -11.87 8.58 13.23
C PRO A 93 -12.68 7.31 12.97
N SER A 94 -13.74 7.09 13.74
CA SER A 94 -14.65 5.99 13.45
C SER A 94 -15.37 6.20 12.11
N MET A 95 -15.50 5.11 11.35
CA MET A 95 -16.11 5.12 10.04
C MET A 95 -17.63 5.35 10.15
N LYS A 96 -18.16 6.44 9.58
CA LYS A 96 -19.61 6.75 9.64
C LYS A 96 -20.40 5.96 8.58
N ILE A 97 -20.97 4.80 8.92
CA ILE A 97 -21.75 4.00 7.95
C ILE A 97 -23.22 4.43 8.02
N THR A 98 -23.79 4.92 6.92
CA THR A 98 -25.24 5.08 6.78
C THR A 98 -25.82 3.74 6.36
N GLN A 99 -26.36 2.99 7.32
CA GLN A 99 -27.04 1.72 7.05
C GLN A 99 -28.39 1.98 6.37
N HIS A 100 -28.45 1.82 5.05
CA HIS A 100 -29.68 1.37 4.42
C HIS A 100 -29.35 0.09 3.66
N HIS A 101 -29.79 -1.04 4.23
CA HIS A 101 -29.75 -2.37 3.65
C HIS A 101 -28.37 -3.06 3.56
N ILE A 102 -27.89 -3.59 4.69
CA ILE A 102 -27.45 -4.99 4.80
C ILE A 102 -27.65 -5.37 6.28
N GLN A 103 -28.55 -6.33 6.49
CA GLN A 103 -28.80 -6.98 7.76
C GLN A 103 -27.50 -7.54 8.36
N SER A 104 -27.26 -7.14 9.62
CA SER A 104 -26.68 -7.92 10.71
C SER A 104 -25.35 -8.65 10.47
N SER A 105 -24.31 -8.23 11.19
CA SER A 105 -23.72 -9.10 12.23
C SER A 105 -22.71 -8.31 13.08
N GLU A 106 -23.19 -7.78 14.20
CA GLU A 106 -22.42 -7.78 15.44
C GLU A 106 -23.34 -8.36 16.51
N HIS A 107 -23.12 -9.63 16.90
CA HIS A 107 -23.19 -10.02 18.30
C HIS A 107 -22.61 -11.44 18.53
N GLY A 108 -21.75 -11.55 19.55
CA GLY A 108 -21.76 -12.70 20.46
C GLY A 108 -20.95 -13.95 20.08
N SER A 109 -19.73 -14.04 20.62
CA SER A 109 -19.28 -15.13 21.51
C SER A 109 -20.13 -16.44 21.55
N VAL A 110 -19.46 -17.56 21.22
CA VAL A 110 -19.56 -18.90 21.85
C VAL A 110 -20.78 -19.79 21.49
N GLN A 111 -20.61 -20.66 20.48
CA GLN A 111 -20.54 -22.15 20.54
C GLN A 111 -21.05 -22.85 19.25
N ASN A 112 -20.14 -23.65 18.65
CA ASN A 112 -20.25 -25.03 18.12
C ASN A 112 -21.49 -25.39 17.25
N SER A 113 -21.45 -26.14 16.15
CA SER A 113 -20.49 -27.03 15.51
C SER A 113 -21.11 -27.46 14.16
N GLY A 114 -20.27 -27.76 13.15
CA GLY A 114 -20.77 -28.27 11.86
C GLY A 114 -19.74 -28.28 10.74
N VAL A 115 -18.59 -28.93 10.96
CA VAL A 115 -17.70 -29.57 9.98
C VAL A 115 -17.64 -28.96 8.56
N THR A 116 -16.64 -28.09 8.32
CA THR A 116 -15.67 -28.05 7.18
C THR A 116 -15.06 -26.64 7.10
N SER A 117 -14.34 -26.20 8.14
CA SER A 117 -13.84 -24.81 8.28
C SER A 117 -12.31 -24.69 8.09
N SER A 118 -11.56 -25.78 8.22
CA SER A 118 -10.09 -25.74 8.19
C SER A 118 -9.50 -25.67 6.76
N SER A 119 -10.13 -26.34 5.78
CA SER A 119 -9.65 -26.37 4.39
C SER A 119 -9.78 -25.02 3.69
N LEU A 120 -10.84 -24.25 3.98
CA LEU A 120 -11.10 -22.96 3.35
C LEU A 120 -10.08 -21.88 3.77
N SER A 121 -9.59 -21.92 5.01
CA SER A 121 -8.57 -20.99 5.53
C SER A 121 -7.20 -21.19 4.87
N ILE A 122 -6.78 -22.45 4.72
CA ILE A 122 -5.53 -22.83 4.06
C ILE A 122 -5.57 -22.50 2.55
N VAL A 123 -6.68 -22.81 1.88
CA VAL A 123 -6.84 -22.53 0.45
C VAL A 123 -6.77 -21.02 0.18
N LYS A 124 -7.43 -20.19 1.00
CA LYS A 124 -7.35 -18.72 0.86
C LYS A 124 -5.93 -18.18 1.07
N LYS A 125 -5.18 -18.70 2.04
CA LYS A 125 -3.78 -18.32 2.26
C LYS A 125 -2.88 -18.72 1.08
N LEU A 126 -3.07 -19.90 0.51
CA LEU A 126 -2.35 -20.34 -0.69
C LEU A 126 -2.66 -19.45 -1.89
N ILE A 127 -3.94 -19.13 -2.13
CA ILE A 127 -4.35 -18.25 -3.24
C ILE A 127 -3.68 -16.87 -3.10
N LEU A 128 -3.63 -16.31 -1.88
CA LEU A 128 -2.98 -15.03 -1.63
C LEU A 128 -1.47 -15.10 -1.89
N ALA A 129 -0.79 -16.17 -1.42
CA ALA A 129 0.63 -16.37 -1.68
C ALA A 129 0.95 -16.54 -3.18
N LEU A 130 0.14 -17.31 -3.90
CA LEU A 130 0.29 -17.48 -5.36
C LEU A 130 0.06 -16.16 -6.12
N SER A 131 -0.91 -15.35 -5.67
CA SER A 131 -1.19 -14.04 -6.27
C SER A 131 -0.02 -13.09 -6.13
N ILE A 132 0.64 -13.06 -4.96
CA ILE A 132 1.82 -12.22 -4.71
C ILE A 132 2.99 -12.67 -5.59
N PHE A 133 3.22 -13.98 -5.69
CA PHE A 133 4.29 -14.53 -6.54
C PHE A 133 4.09 -14.19 -8.03
N SER A 134 2.84 -14.23 -8.51
CA SER A 134 2.51 -13.82 -9.87
C SER A 134 2.78 -12.33 -10.12
N ALA A 135 2.42 -11.45 -9.18
CA ALA A 135 2.71 -10.02 -9.31
C ALA A 135 4.22 -9.73 -9.35
N ILE A 136 4.99 -10.37 -8.46
CA ILE A 136 6.46 -10.19 -8.38
C ILE A 136 7.13 -10.62 -9.69
N THR A 137 6.75 -11.76 -10.26
CA THR A 137 7.35 -12.27 -11.51
C THR A 137 7.10 -11.35 -12.70
N ILE A 138 5.90 -10.77 -12.83
CA ILE A 138 5.57 -9.80 -13.87
C ILE A 138 6.42 -8.53 -13.72
N ILE A 139 6.48 -7.97 -12.52
CA ILE A 139 7.25 -6.75 -12.23
C ILE A 139 8.74 -6.98 -12.50
N LEU A 140 9.29 -8.13 -12.06
CA LEU A 140 10.68 -8.47 -12.26
C LEU A 140 11.01 -8.65 -13.75
N GLY A 141 10.11 -9.24 -14.54
CA GLY A 141 10.28 -9.37 -15.99
C GLY A 141 10.34 -8.00 -16.70
N ILE A 142 9.46 -7.07 -16.32
CA ILE A 142 9.46 -5.69 -16.86
C ILE A 142 10.76 -4.98 -16.46
N PHE A 143 11.14 -5.06 -15.19
CA PHE A 143 12.35 -4.43 -14.66
C PHE A 143 13.62 -4.97 -15.32
N TYR A 144 13.70 -6.28 -15.52
CA TYR A 144 14.81 -6.94 -16.21
C TYR A 144 14.94 -6.46 -17.66
N LYS A 145 13.81 -6.40 -18.39
CA LYS A 145 13.80 -5.92 -19.79
C LYS A 145 14.25 -4.46 -19.90
N CYS A 146 13.76 -3.59 -19.02
CA CYS A 146 14.17 -2.19 -18.96
C CYS A 146 15.66 -2.03 -18.61
N SER A 147 16.17 -2.80 -17.65
CA SER A 147 17.57 -2.79 -17.25
C SER A 147 18.50 -3.22 -18.39
N LEU A 148 18.14 -4.31 -19.08
CA LEU A 148 18.91 -4.82 -20.23
C LEU A 148 18.94 -3.82 -21.39
N PHE A 149 17.83 -3.12 -21.63
CA PHE A 149 17.75 -2.05 -22.63
C PHE A 149 18.71 -0.89 -22.32
N VAL A 150 18.77 -0.44 -21.06
CA VAL A 150 19.69 0.63 -20.63
C VAL A 150 21.15 0.19 -20.77
N LEU A 151 21.48 -1.03 -20.36
CA LEU A 151 22.82 -1.61 -20.52
C LEU A 151 23.26 -1.63 -21.99
N ARG A 152 22.40 -2.12 -22.90
CA ARG A 152 22.68 -2.10 -24.35
C ARG A 152 22.92 -0.69 -24.89
N LYS A 153 22.10 0.27 -24.47
CA LYS A 153 22.23 1.68 -24.88
C LYS A 153 23.55 2.29 -24.39
N ARG A 154 23.99 1.97 -23.17
CA ARG A 154 25.30 2.39 -22.63
C ARG A 154 26.46 1.80 -23.43
N ALA A 155 26.40 0.50 -23.74
CA ALA A 155 27.41 -0.18 -24.54
C ALA A 155 27.56 0.43 -25.95
N GLN A 156 26.44 0.69 -26.63
CA GLN A 156 26.47 1.36 -27.94
C GLN A 156 27.08 2.77 -27.87
N LYS A 157 26.74 3.56 -26.84
CA LYS A 157 27.30 4.90 -26.62
C LYS A 157 28.81 4.85 -26.36
N GLN A 158 29.29 3.88 -25.59
CA GLN A 158 30.73 3.67 -25.37
C GLN A 158 31.45 3.30 -26.66
N HIS A 159 30.90 2.36 -27.44
CA HIS A 159 31.47 1.98 -28.73
C HIS A 159 31.58 3.17 -29.71
N LEU A 160 30.57 4.05 -29.75
CA LEU A 160 30.61 5.25 -30.59
C LEU A 160 31.67 6.27 -30.11
N LYS A 161 31.83 6.44 -28.78
CA LYS A 161 32.89 7.28 -28.20
C LYS A 161 34.28 6.78 -28.55
N GLU A 162 34.52 5.47 -28.47
CA GLU A 162 35.82 4.88 -28.82
C GLU A 162 36.13 5.04 -30.32
N LYS A 163 35.13 4.87 -31.20
CA LYS A 163 35.29 5.17 -32.63
C LYS A 163 35.69 6.63 -32.88
N LEU A 164 35.05 7.59 -32.22
CA LEU A 164 35.36 9.01 -32.36
C LEU A 164 36.80 9.33 -31.88
N LYS A 165 37.23 8.76 -30.74
CA LYS A 165 38.62 8.90 -30.25
C LYS A 165 39.64 8.37 -31.25
N ASN A 166 39.38 7.20 -31.85
CA ASN A 166 40.27 6.60 -32.82
C ASN A 166 40.40 7.45 -34.10
N ILE A 167 39.31 8.06 -34.58
CA ILE A 167 39.35 8.99 -35.72
C ILE A 167 40.18 10.23 -35.35
N LYS A 168 39.93 10.84 -34.19
CA LYS A 168 40.71 12.01 -33.73
C LYS A 168 42.20 11.71 -33.64
N LYS A 169 42.59 10.52 -33.16
CA LYS A 169 44.00 10.10 -33.08
C LYS A 169 44.67 10.01 -34.45
N ARG A 170 43.94 9.59 -35.49
CA ARG A 170 44.44 9.50 -36.87
C ARG A 170 44.58 10.84 -37.58
N MET A 171 43.87 11.88 -37.11
CA MET A 171 43.87 13.22 -37.71
C MET A 171 44.94 14.14 -37.13
N ASN A 172 45.45 13.80 -35.94
CA ASN A 172 46.52 14.53 -35.24
C ASN A 172 47.92 13.97 -35.55
N HIS A 173 48.02 13.04 -36.50
CA HIS A 173 49.27 12.42 -36.97
C HIS A 173 49.29 12.52 -38.49
#